data_AF-A0A4R6S848-F1
#
_entry.id   AF-A0A4R6S848-F1
#
_cell.length_a   1.000
_cell.length_b   1.000
_cell.length_c   1.000
_cell.angle_alpha   90.00
_cell.angle_beta   90.00
_cell.angle_gamma   90.00
#
_symmetry.space_group_name_H-M   'P 1'
#
loop_
_entity.id
_entity.type
_entity.pdbx_description
1 polymer ?
#
loop_
_entity_poly.entity_id
_entity_poly.type
_entity_poly.pdbx_seq_one_letter_code
_entity_poly.pdbx_strand_id
1 'polypeptide(L)'
;MRVRRRGPVARARARRWPLGVGLTVTSRTRPRVRRGAGVVLPLVLLAACDSSVAGQAGVGAPPPPTTAQVAGQSLTDLAEAGALHVTGGLTTLSGDKVTVDLRVASTGEALGTLTVNGQRAKVVLLSKTPYLNGPAAFWAALPGIPDAKSTVVADRWVSVPPALLGVQIEDLFSPPALAQLLADGPAPTAQQPPEANRRQKVGGVDALAIDLSAGTEFVTPTAPHRVVGAKLASVGQAGPSAARDLDLAFTDATAALPSLYRDVDGQAATLAAPVDLITPVEEGSHRFAECGQASCAVIVDLTNGAKVAVRVSVSADWIGDGKPLGRCDTQTGLVAPGEQISATCTITSPQWTAFYQNAHSVPGQHPYRAEWSAVSLADPPDRKAVHAHATAKAPAKPAKNGAYVVYAIDHAKGGHARDMWKYGVVASGYWRDQAAQQLDACQSATGRMCAFHQVTTANDAPTAYAAQQQLIADYRASAKRCPAGQAVACDQK
;
A
#
# COMPACT_ATOMS: atom_id res chain seq x y z
N MET A 1 -3.45 -32.50 44.40
CA MET A 1 -3.62 -32.41 42.93
C MET A 1 -4.99 -32.95 42.55
N ARG A 2 -5.95 -32.07 42.18
CA ARG A 2 -7.29 -32.46 41.72
C ARG A 2 -7.35 -32.32 40.20
N VAL A 3 -7.53 -33.46 39.52
CA VAL A 3 -7.71 -33.55 38.07
C VAL A 3 -9.14 -33.12 37.73
N ARG A 4 -9.30 -31.97 37.08
CA ARG A 4 -10.60 -31.53 36.51
C ARG A 4 -10.79 -32.19 35.14
N ARG A 5 -11.83 -33.03 35.04
CA ARG A 5 -12.32 -33.61 33.77
C ARG A 5 -12.86 -32.50 32.86
N ARG A 6 -12.39 -32.45 31.61
CA ARG A 6 -12.96 -31.62 30.54
C ARG A 6 -14.25 -32.25 30.02
N GLY A 7 -15.33 -31.47 29.97
CA GLY A 7 -16.61 -31.86 29.38
C GLY A 7 -16.58 -31.85 27.84
N PRO A 8 -17.61 -32.42 27.18
CA PRO A 8 -17.61 -32.66 25.75
C PRO A 8 -17.78 -31.36 24.94
N VAL A 9 -16.99 -31.26 23.86
CA VAL A 9 -17.05 -30.19 22.87
C VAL A 9 -18.31 -30.37 22.01
N ALA A 10 -19.19 -29.38 22.01
CA ALA A 10 -20.37 -29.33 21.16
C ALA A 10 -19.94 -29.21 19.69
N ARG A 11 -20.35 -30.17 18.85
CA ARG A 11 -20.17 -30.12 17.39
C ARG A 11 -21.11 -29.07 16.80
N ALA A 12 -20.55 -27.99 16.27
CA ALA A 12 -21.29 -27.02 15.46
C ALA A 12 -21.74 -27.70 14.15
N ARG A 13 -23.07 -27.80 13.95
CA ARG A 13 -23.66 -28.23 12.68
C ARG A 13 -23.46 -27.13 11.64
N ALA A 14 -22.73 -27.45 10.57
CA ALA A 14 -22.65 -26.62 9.38
C ALA A 14 -24.06 -26.42 8.79
N ARG A 15 -24.53 -25.17 8.78
CA ARG A 15 -25.74 -24.77 8.04
C ARG A 15 -25.41 -24.77 6.55
N ARG A 16 -25.93 -25.77 5.83
CA ARG A 16 -25.99 -25.76 4.36
C ARG A 16 -26.89 -24.62 3.93
N TRP A 17 -26.34 -23.68 3.16
CA TRP A 17 -27.09 -22.70 2.42
C TRP A 17 -27.74 -23.37 1.20
N PRO A 18 -29.03 -23.16 0.92
CA PRO A 18 -29.65 -23.68 -0.29
C PRO A 18 -29.09 -22.94 -1.50
N LEU A 19 -28.62 -23.71 -2.48
CA LEU A 19 -28.28 -23.25 -3.82
C LEU A 19 -29.53 -22.60 -4.43
N GLY A 20 -29.48 -21.28 -4.59
CA GLY A 20 -30.52 -20.49 -5.23
C GLY A 20 -30.64 -20.82 -6.71
N VAL A 21 -31.74 -21.50 -7.01
CA VAL A 21 -32.55 -21.49 -8.23
C VAL A 21 -32.11 -20.46 -9.28
N GLY A 22 -31.69 -20.95 -10.44
CA GLY A 22 -31.45 -20.14 -11.63
C GLY A 22 -32.75 -19.51 -12.14
N LEU A 23 -32.79 -18.18 -12.18
CA LEU A 23 -33.81 -17.43 -12.90
C LEU A 23 -33.44 -17.38 -14.38
N THR A 24 -34.02 -18.29 -15.15
CA THR A 24 -34.11 -18.16 -16.61
C THR A 24 -34.96 -16.93 -16.96
N VAL A 25 -34.30 -15.87 -17.44
CA VAL A 25 -34.96 -14.71 -18.05
C VAL A 25 -35.53 -15.16 -19.40
N THR A 26 -36.83 -15.44 -19.43
CA THR A 26 -37.58 -15.65 -20.67
C THR A 26 -37.79 -14.31 -21.36
N SER A 27 -37.22 -14.17 -22.55
CA SER A 27 -37.38 -13.03 -23.44
C SER A 27 -38.82 -12.98 -23.97
N ARG A 28 -39.61 -12.02 -23.50
CA ARG A 28 -40.91 -11.70 -24.10
C ARG A 28 -40.70 -11.05 -25.47
N THR A 29 -40.95 -11.82 -26.51
CA THR A 29 -41.18 -11.37 -27.88
C THR A 29 -42.40 -10.43 -27.92
N ARG A 30 -42.20 -9.19 -28.35
CA ARG A 30 -43.28 -8.24 -28.63
C ARG A 30 -43.87 -8.53 -30.03
N PRO A 31 -45.21 -8.47 -30.19
CA PRO A 31 -45.85 -8.72 -31.48
C PRO A 31 -45.63 -7.56 -32.47
N ARG A 32 -45.30 -7.93 -33.71
CA ARG A 32 -45.29 -7.06 -34.90
C ARG A 32 -46.71 -6.64 -35.23
N VAL A 33 -47.04 -5.36 -35.05
CA VAL A 33 -48.25 -4.75 -35.62
C VAL A 33 -47.86 -3.99 -36.88
N ARG A 34 -48.30 -4.51 -38.03
CA ARG A 34 -48.34 -3.81 -39.31
C ARG A 34 -49.56 -2.89 -39.35
N ARG A 35 -49.35 -1.58 -39.47
CA ARG A 35 -50.28 -0.56 -39.98
C ARG A 35 -49.37 0.46 -40.68
N GLY A 36 -49.54 0.84 -41.95
CA GLY A 36 -50.77 1.17 -42.66
C GLY A 36 -50.57 2.61 -43.13
N ALA A 37 -50.47 2.82 -44.44
CA ALA A 37 -50.19 4.09 -45.08
C ALA A 37 -51.21 5.18 -44.73
N GLY A 38 -50.76 6.42 -44.63
CA GLY A 38 -51.60 7.61 -44.43
C GLY A 38 -50.77 8.88 -44.47
N VAL A 39 -50.53 9.39 -45.68
CA VAL A 39 -49.99 10.72 -45.93
C VAL A 39 -51.09 11.74 -45.65
N VAL A 40 -50.94 12.55 -44.61
CA VAL A 40 -51.65 13.82 -44.44
C VAL A 40 -50.61 14.84 -43.98
N LEU A 41 -50.37 15.84 -44.82
CA LEU A 41 -49.44 16.94 -44.62
C LEU A 41 -50.25 18.11 -44.03
N PRO A 42 -50.10 18.47 -42.74
CA PRO A 42 -50.66 19.71 -42.23
C PRO A 42 -49.61 20.83 -42.38
N LEU A 43 -50.00 21.86 -43.12
CA LEU A 43 -49.32 23.16 -43.12
C LEU A 43 -49.49 23.77 -41.72
N VAL A 44 -48.52 23.55 -40.84
CA VAL A 44 -48.47 24.17 -39.50
C VAL A 44 -47.73 25.50 -39.64
N LEU A 45 -48.48 26.58 -39.48
CA LEU A 45 -47.96 27.93 -39.30
C LEU A 45 -47.03 27.94 -38.08
N LEU A 46 -45.75 28.21 -38.31
CA LEU A 46 -44.73 28.44 -37.27
C LEU A 46 -45.04 29.76 -36.55
N ALA A 47 -46.00 29.75 -35.63
CA ALA A 47 -46.07 30.72 -34.56
C ALA A 47 -44.92 30.40 -33.60
N ALA A 48 -43.92 31.27 -33.54
CA ALA A 48 -42.91 31.25 -32.50
C ALA A 48 -43.59 31.54 -31.15
N CYS A 49 -44.12 30.49 -30.51
CA CYS A 49 -44.51 30.54 -29.11
C CYS A 49 -43.24 30.72 -28.28
N ASP A 50 -42.91 31.97 -27.98
CA ASP A 50 -42.02 32.32 -26.88
C ASP A 50 -42.64 31.72 -25.62
N SER A 51 -42.17 30.53 -25.26
CA SER A 51 -42.69 29.72 -24.16
C SER A 51 -42.04 30.18 -22.85
N SER A 52 -41.89 31.49 -22.67
CA SER A 52 -41.60 32.07 -21.38
C SER A 52 -42.87 31.95 -20.53
N VAL A 53 -43.02 30.79 -19.87
CA VAL A 53 -44.06 30.63 -18.85
C VAL A 53 -43.71 31.58 -17.72
N ALA A 54 -44.38 32.74 -17.68
CA ALA A 54 -44.31 33.67 -16.55
C ALA A 54 -44.68 32.90 -15.28
N GLY A 55 -43.68 32.57 -14.45
CA GLY A 55 -43.85 31.71 -13.28
C GLY A 55 -43.00 30.44 -13.27
N GLN A 56 -42.16 30.17 -14.29
CA GLN A 56 -41.09 29.19 -14.14
C GLN A 56 -40.13 29.68 -13.05
N ALA A 57 -40.23 29.08 -11.86
CA ALA A 57 -39.27 29.27 -10.78
C ALA A 57 -37.89 29.05 -11.39
N GLY A 58 -37.11 30.14 -11.50
CA GLY A 58 -35.73 30.04 -11.93
C GLY A 58 -35.06 28.99 -11.05
N VAL A 59 -34.43 27.99 -11.68
CA VAL A 59 -33.67 26.98 -10.95
C VAL A 59 -32.64 27.75 -10.14
N GLY A 60 -32.88 27.87 -8.83
CA GLY A 60 -32.00 28.61 -7.93
C GLY A 60 -30.59 28.04 -8.03
N ALA A 61 -29.58 28.86 -7.76
CA ALA A 61 -28.22 28.37 -7.65
C ALA A 61 -28.19 27.18 -6.67
N PRO A 62 -27.56 26.06 -7.03
CA PRO A 62 -27.49 24.92 -6.12
C PRO A 62 -26.81 25.36 -4.82
N PRO A 63 -27.25 24.82 -3.67
CA PRO A 63 -26.66 25.19 -2.39
C PRO A 63 -25.17 24.82 -2.36
N PRO A 64 -24.36 25.56 -1.58
CA PRO A 64 -22.97 25.21 -1.36
C PRO A 64 -22.87 23.80 -0.75
N PRO A 65 -21.75 23.09 -0.96
CA PRO A 65 -21.58 21.74 -0.43
C PRO A 65 -21.62 21.77 1.11
N THR A 66 -22.27 20.79 1.69
CA THR A 66 -22.30 20.56 3.15
C THR A 66 -21.05 19.84 3.62
N THR A 67 -20.80 19.86 4.93
CA THR A 67 -19.72 19.08 5.56
C THR A 67 -19.79 17.59 5.18
N ALA A 68 -21.00 17.02 5.16
CA ALA A 68 -21.20 15.62 4.78
C ALA A 68 -20.83 15.32 3.32
N GLN A 69 -21.19 16.22 2.40
CA GLN A 69 -20.82 16.10 0.98
C GLN A 69 -19.32 16.26 0.78
N VAL A 70 -18.68 17.19 1.51
CA VAL A 70 -17.23 17.35 1.48
C VAL A 70 -16.51 16.09 1.97
N ALA A 71 -16.96 15.49 3.08
CA ALA A 71 -16.37 14.25 3.58
C ALA A 71 -16.53 13.07 2.61
N GLY A 72 -17.72 12.86 2.07
CA GLY A 72 -17.94 11.80 1.08
C GLY A 72 -17.06 11.96 -0.17
N GLN A 73 -16.95 13.20 -0.68
CA GLN A 73 -16.11 13.50 -1.83
C GLN A 73 -14.61 13.35 -1.51
N SER A 74 -14.15 13.84 -0.36
CA SER A 74 -12.74 13.80 0.05
C SER A 74 -12.25 12.36 0.19
N LEU A 75 -13.06 11.46 0.78
CA LEU A 75 -12.76 10.04 0.90
C LEU A 75 -12.77 9.33 -0.45
N THR A 76 -13.67 9.72 -1.35
CA THR A 76 -13.66 9.23 -2.73
C THR A 76 -12.38 9.64 -3.46
N ASP A 77 -11.96 10.90 -3.30
CA ASP A 77 -10.69 11.41 -3.85
C ASP A 77 -9.48 10.67 -3.27
N LEU A 78 -9.49 10.37 -1.97
CA LEU A 78 -8.44 9.60 -1.30
C LEU A 78 -8.35 8.17 -1.87
N ALA A 79 -9.49 7.50 -2.06
CA ALA A 79 -9.54 6.16 -2.64
C ALA A 79 -9.01 6.11 -4.08
N GLU A 80 -9.15 7.21 -4.82
CA GLU A 80 -8.68 7.38 -6.19
C GLU A 80 -7.24 7.88 -6.30
N ALA A 81 -6.54 8.10 -5.18
CA ALA A 81 -5.13 8.45 -5.22
C ALA A 81 -4.31 7.24 -5.69
N GLY A 82 -3.45 7.45 -6.68
CA GLY A 82 -2.54 6.41 -7.18
C GLY A 82 -1.38 6.12 -6.25
N ALA A 83 -0.95 7.11 -5.48
CA ALA A 83 0.00 6.95 -4.38
C ALA A 83 -0.18 8.04 -3.31
N LEU A 84 0.23 7.72 -2.08
CA LEU A 84 0.32 8.64 -0.96
C LEU A 84 1.73 8.65 -0.38
N HIS A 85 2.15 9.81 0.13
CA HIS A 85 3.18 9.88 1.16
C HIS A 85 2.49 9.99 2.52
N VAL A 86 2.71 9.01 3.36
CA VAL A 86 2.09 8.84 4.67
C VAL A 86 3.15 9.04 5.75
N THR A 87 2.89 9.96 6.67
CA THR A 87 3.70 10.15 7.88
C THR A 87 2.81 10.11 9.10
N GLY A 88 3.36 9.74 10.26
CA GLY A 88 2.61 9.72 11.51
C GLY A 88 2.84 8.45 12.29
N GLY A 89 1.87 8.04 13.10
CA GLY A 89 2.02 6.82 13.89
C GLY A 89 0.72 6.21 14.39
N LEU A 90 0.90 5.09 15.08
CA LEU A 90 -0.13 4.30 15.74
C LEU A 90 0.47 3.55 16.93
N THR A 91 -0.40 2.95 17.73
CA THR A 91 -0.06 1.98 18.76
C THR A 91 -0.60 0.60 18.36
N THR A 92 0.23 -0.44 18.34
CA THR A 92 -0.23 -1.81 18.07
C THR A 92 -1.09 -2.34 19.22
N LEU A 93 -1.79 -3.47 19.02
CA LEU A 93 -2.50 -4.12 20.14
C LEU A 93 -1.57 -4.62 21.27
N SER A 94 -0.29 -4.85 20.99
CA SER A 94 0.72 -5.19 22.00
C SER A 94 1.22 -3.97 22.79
N GLY A 95 0.81 -2.75 22.39
CA GLY A 95 1.24 -1.50 23.03
C GLY A 95 2.50 -0.88 22.42
N ASP A 96 3.02 -1.45 21.34
CA ASP A 96 4.20 -0.93 20.65
C ASP A 96 3.86 0.34 19.88
N LYS A 97 4.70 1.36 20.01
CA LYS A 97 4.55 2.61 19.26
C LYS A 97 5.20 2.46 17.90
N VAL A 98 4.42 2.63 16.84
CA VAL A 98 4.89 2.56 15.46
C VAL A 98 4.77 3.94 14.84
N THR A 99 5.88 4.45 14.31
CA THR A 99 5.91 5.67 13.47
C THR A 99 6.29 5.28 12.05
N VAL A 100 5.61 5.86 11.08
CA VAL A 100 5.81 5.57 9.65
C VAL A 100 6.17 6.83 8.88
N ASP A 101 6.98 6.64 7.86
CA ASP A 101 7.29 7.61 6.80
C ASP A 101 7.41 6.81 5.51
N LEU A 102 6.29 6.66 4.79
CA LEU A 102 6.12 5.70 3.70
C LEU A 102 5.53 6.36 2.46
N ARG A 103 6.08 6.05 1.30
CA ARG A 103 5.38 6.23 0.02
C ARG A 103 4.67 4.93 -0.32
N VAL A 104 3.35 4.96 -0.46
CA VAL A 104 2.51 3.78 -0.67
C VAL A 104 1.70 3.95 -1.94
N ALA A 105 1.81 3.00 -2.86
CA ALA A 105 1.00 2.94 -4.07
C ALA A 105 -0.40 2.36 -3.78
N SER A 106 -1.36 2.68 -4.63
CA SER A 106 -2.72 2.09 -4.61
C SER A 106 -2.74 0.57 -4.79
N THR A 107 -1.69 0.00 -5.38
CA THR A 107 -1.49 -1.44 -5.55
C THR A 107 -0.87 -2.12 -4.31
N GLY A 108 -0.49 -1.34 -3.30
CA GLY A 108 0.03 -1.82 -2.02
C GLY A 108 1.56 -1.85 -1.92
N GLU A 109 2.32 -1.69 -3.02
CA GLU A 109 3.77 -1.54 -2.93
C GLU A 109 4.12 -0.27 -2.16
N ALA A 110 5.11 -0.38 -1.28
CA ALA A 110 5.54 0.72 -0.44
C ALA A 110 7.05 0.77 -0.28
N LEU A 111 7.57 1.98 -0.04
CA LEU A 111 8.98 2.22 0.25
C LEU A 111 9.11 3.36 1.26
N GLY A 112 9.97 3.19 2.25
CA GLY A 112 10.26 4.26 3.21
C GLY A 112 10.91 3.73 4.48
N THR A 113 10.48 4.26 5.62
CA THR A 113 10.97 3.84 6.92
C THR A 113 9.86 3.64 7.93
N LEU A 114 10.11 2.73 8.87
CA LEU A 114 9.24 2.41 9.98
C LEU A 114 10.07 2.43 11.26
N THR A 115 9.51 2.98 12.32
CA THR A 115 10.15 3.08 13.63
C THR A 115 9.27 2.38 14.66
N VAL A 116 9.79 1.35 15.33
CA VAL A 116 9.12 0.67 16.45
C VAL A 116 9.83 1.03 17.74
N ASN A 117 9.10 1.57 18.71
CA ASN A 117 9.65 1.92 20.04
C ASN A 117 10.93 2.77 19.96
N GLY A 118 10.99 3.69 18.98
CA GLY A 118 12.13 4.59 18.74
C GLY A 118 13.26 4.00 17.89
N GLN A 119 13.21 2.71 17.54
CA GLN A 119 14.20 2.05 16.69
C GLN A 119 13.75 2.06 15.23
N ARG A 120 14.59 2.56 14.33
CA ARG A 120 14.24 2.78 12.91
C ARG A 120 14.73 1.66 12.02
N ALA A 121 13.91 1.25 11.05
CA ALA A 121 14.26 0.38 9.94
C ALA A 121 13.82 1.00 8.61
N LYS A 122 14.52 0.64 7.53
CA LYS A 122 14.05 0.81 6.15
C LYS A 122 13.03 -0.28 5.85
N VAL A 123 12.01 0.04 5.07
CA VAL A 123 11.01 -0.92 4.60
C VAL A 123 10.83 -0.83 3.10
N VAL A 124 10.70 -1.99 2.46
CA VAL A 124 10.13 -2.14 1.13
C VAL A 124 9.05 -3.20 1.21
N LEU A 125 7.85 -2.87 0.73
CA LEU A 125 6.72 -3.79 0.66
C LEU A 125 6.53 -4.18 -0.80
N LEU A 126 6.69 -5.47 -1.10
CA LEU A 126 6.54 -6.00 -2.45
C LEU A 126 5.66 -7.24 -2.39
N SER A 127 4.62 -7.28 -3.21
CA SER A 127 3.68 -8.41 -3.26
C SER A 127 3.17 -8.83 -1.87
N LYS A 128 2.79 -7.84 -1.04
CA LYS A 128 2.30 -8.01 0.35
C LYS A 128 3.31 -8.59 1.35
N THR A 129 4.57 -8.72 0.95
CA THR A 129 5.64 -9.18 1.84
C THR A 129 6.50 -7.99 2.24
N PRO A 130 6.51 -7.58 3.53
CA PRO A 130 7.40 -6.54 3.99
C PRO A 130 8.82 -7.10 4.15
N TYR A 131 9.77 -6.40 3.54
CA TYR A 131 11.19 -6.60 3.76
C TYR A 131 11.70 -5.43 4.58
N LEU A 132 12.41 -5.72 5.67
CA LEU A 132 12.94 -4.70 6.58
C LEU A 132 14.46 -4.78 6.64
N ASN A 133 15.10 -3.63 6.81
CA ASN A 133 16.54 -3.52 7.05
C ASN A 133 16.76 -2.50 8.18
N GLY A 134 17.26 -2.98 9.31
CA GLY A 134 17.47 -2.16 10.50
C GLY A 134 18.66 -2.65 11.32
N PRO A 135 19.15 -1.82 12.24
CA PRO A 135 20.25 -2.17 13.13
C PRO A 135 19.81 -3.23 14.15
N ALA A 136 20.77 -3.86 14.86
CA ALA A 136 20.47 -4.87 15.88
C ALA A 136 19.42 -4.40 16.91
N ALA A 137 19.51 -3.14 17.34
CA ALA A 137 18.58 -2.56 18.31
C ALA A 137 17.12 -2.55 17.82
N PHE A 138 16.88 -2.40 16.51
CA PHE A 138 15.55 -2.52 15.92
C PHE A 138 15.01 -3.94 16.07
N TRP A 139 15.81 -4.93 15.73
CA TRP A 139 15.42 -6.33 15.80
C TRP A 139 15.15 -6.80 17.23
N ALA A 140 15.97 -6.37 18.19
CA ALA A 140 15.78 -6.66 19.60
C ALA A 140 14.52 -5.99 20.19
N ALA A 141 14.03 -4.91 19.58
CA ALA A 141 12.80 -4.24 20.00
C ALA A 141 11.53 -4.95 19.51
N LEU A 142 11.63 -5.91 18.58
CA LEU A 142 10.48 -6.65 18.07
C LEU A 142 10.13 -7.85 18.97
N PRO A 143 8.84 -8.09 19.24
CA PRO A 143 8.43 -9.22 20.07
C PRO A 143 8.80 -10.55 19.38
N GLY A 144 9.40 -11.47 20.15
CA GLY A 144 9.71 -12.82 19.69
C GLY A 144 11.05 -12.98 18.94
N ILE A 145 11.85 -11.92 18.83
CA ILE A 145 13.22 -11.99 18.29
C ILE A 145 14.23 -12.01 19.46
N PRO A 146 14.94 -13.12 19.70
CA PRO A 146 15.97 -13.18 20.75
C PRO A 146 17.14 -12.23 20.43
N ASP A 147 17.77 -11.66 21.47
CA ASP A 147 18.92 -10.76 21.34
C ASP A 147 20.04 -11.35 20.47
N ALA A 148 20.34 -12.64 20.64
CA ALA A 148 21.37 -13.33 19.86
C ALA A 148 21.07 -13.34 18.34
N LYS A 149 19.80 -13.34 17.94
CA LYS A 149 19.42 -13.25 16.52
C LYS A 149 19.45 -11.81 16.01
N SER A 150 19.27 -10.82 16.88
CA SER A 150 19.22 -9.40 16.49
C SER A 150 20.51 -8.90 15.84
N THR A 151 21.67 -9.34 16.33
CA THR A 151 23.00 -9.01 15.79
C THR A 151 23.25 -9.70 14.46
N VAL A 152 22.76 -10.93 14.30
CA VAL A 152 22.93 -11.75 13.09
C VAL A 152 22.19 -11.16 11.88
N VAL A 153 21.04 -10.53 12.11
CA VAL A 153 20.22 -9.90 11.05
C VAL A 153 20.37 -8.38 10.97
N ALA A 154 21.23 -7.80 11.81
CA ALA A 154 21.54 -6.37 11.77
C ALA A 154 22.01 -5.95 10.38
N ASP A 155 21.44 -4.85 9.89
CA ASP A 155 21.75 -4.23 8.60
C ASP A 155 21.57 -5.15 7.37
N ARG A 156 20.88 -6.29 7.55
CA ARG A 156 20.48 -7.20 6.48
C ARG A 156 19.02 -6.98 6.13
N TRP A 157 18.67 -7.25 4.88
CA TRP A 157 17.27 -7.36 4.50
C TRP A 157 16.68 -8.65 5.05
N VAL A 158 15.54 -8.54 5.69
CA VAL A 158 14.82 -9.64 6.32
C VAL A 158 13.39 -9.65 5.79
N SER A 159 12.93 -10.81 5.34
CA SER A 159 11.52 -11.05 5.01
C SER A 159 10.74 -11.25 6.30
N VAL A 160 9.76 -10.39 6.56
CA VAL A 160 9.04 -10.36 7.84
C VAL A 160 7.58 -10.75 7.61
N PRO A 161 7.00 -11.66 8.42
CA PRO A 161 5.56 -11.90 8.35
C PRO A 161 4.82 -10.66 8.90
N PRO A 162 3.68 -10.26 8.33
CA PRO A 162 2.93 -9.09 8.83
C PRO A 162 2.58 -9.19 10.33
N ALA A 163 2.37 -10.41 10.84
CA ALA A 163 2.10 -10.66 12.25
C ALA A 163 3.22 -10.22 13.21
N LEU A 164 4.49 -10.19 12.77
CA LEU A 164 5.62 -9.78 13.61
C LEU A 164 5.60 -8.27 13.88
N LEU A 165 5.12 -7.47 12.92
CA LEU A 165 5.00 -6.02 13.07
C LEU A 165 3.76 -5.60 13.87
N GLY A 166 2.80 -6.51 14.04
CA GLY A 166 1.48 -6.20 14.62
C GLY A 166 0.63 -5.25 13.76
N VAL A 167 1.08 -4.93 12.54
CA VAL A 167 0.41 -4.08 11.55
C VAL A 167 0.59 -4.65 10.14
N GLN A 168 -0.47 -4.66 9.34
CA GLN A 168 -0.42 -4.96 7.90
C GLN A 168 -0.34 -3.64 7.13
N ILE A 169 0.82 -3.34 6.55
CA ILE A 169 1.09 -2.04 5.92
C ILE A 169 0.16 -1.79 4.72
N GLU A 170 -0.08 -2.80 3.87
CA GLU A 170 -0.95 -2.65 2.70
C GLU A 170 -2.42 -2.41 3.06
N ASP A 171 -2.91 -3.08 4.11
CA ASP A 171 -4.30 -3.01 4.56
C ASP A 171 -4.60 -1.72 5.35
N LEU A 172 -3.55 -1.01 5.78
CA LEU A 172 -3.68 0.19 6.59
C LEU A 172 -3.31 1.46 5.86
N PHE A 173 -2.31 1.44 4.97
CA PHE A 173 -1.74 2.66 4.41
C PHE A 173 -1.93 2.82 2.90
N SER A 174 -2.51 1.85 2.21
CA SER A 174 -2.88 2.07 0.80
C SER A 174 -4.06 3.07 0.70
N PRO A 175 -4.08 3.95 -0.32
CA PRO A 175 -5.14 4.94 -0.45
C PRO A 175 -6.58 4.37 -0.39
N PRO A 176 -6.93 3.28 -1.12
CA PRO A 176 -8.25 2.67 -1.00
C PRO A 176 -8.55 2.12 0.39
N ALA A 177 -7.56 1.53 1.08
CA ALA A 177 -7.77 0.98 2.41
C ALA A 177 -7.96 2.09 3.46
N LEU A 178 -7.17 3.18 3.38
CA LEU A 178 -7.36 4.35 4.25
C LEU A 178 -8.73 4.98 4.06
N ALA A 179 -9.18 5.16 2.82
CA ALA A 179 -10.51 5.68 2.53
C ALA A 179 -11.61 4.79 3.10
N GLN A 180 -11.48 3.46 2.96
CA GLN A 180 -12.43 2.50 3.54
C GLN A 180 -12.46 2.57 5.07
N LEU A 181 -11.29 2.62 5.73
CA LEU A 181 -11.19 2.71 7.19
C LEU A 181 -11.86 3.98 7.74
N LEU A 182 -11.78 5.09 7.00
CA LEU A 182 -12.45 6.34 7.36
C LEU A 182 -13.96 6.30 7.07
N ALA A 183 -14.37 5.59 6.01
CA ALA A 183 -15.76 5.42 5.62
C ALA A 183 -16.54 4.40 6.47
N ASP A 184 -15.85 3.55 7.26
CA ASP A 184 -16.42 2.41 8.00
C ASP A 184 -17.34 2.77 9.20
N GLY A 185 -17.93 3.96 9.22
CA GLY A 185 -19.09 4.19 10.08
C GLY A 185 -20.03 5.28 9.56
N PRO A 186 -21.08 5.64 10.33
CA PRO A 186 -22.12 6.52 9.84
C PRO A 186 -21.54 7.84 9.34
N ALA A 187 -21.92 8.19 8.10
CA ALA A 187 -21.57 9.45 7.51
C ALA A 187 -21.99 10.60 8.45
N PRO A 188 -21.18 11.68 8.53
CA PRO A 188 -21.57 12.84 9.29
C PRO A 188 -22.94 13.33 8.81
N THR A 189 -23.89 13.49 9.73
CA THR A 189 -25.24 13.97 9.42
C THR A 189 -25.33 15.49 9.38
N ALA A 190 -24.23 16.17 9.69
CA ALA A 190 -24.14 17.61 9.78
C ALA A 190 -24.33 18.27 8.40
N GLN A 191 -25.44 19.00 8.25
CA GLN A 191 -25.79 19.79 7.06
C GLN A 191 -25.15 21.18 7.04
N GLN A 192 -24.23 21.46 7.98
CA GLN A 192 -23.58 22.75 8.11
C GLN A 192 -22.51 22.98 7.02
N PRO A 193 -22.22 24.24 6.68
CA PRO A 193 -21.11 24.59 5.79
C PRO A 193 -19.77 24.04 6.32
N PRO A 194 -18.86 23.58 5.44
CA PRO A 194 -17.55 23.07 5.82
C PRO A 194 -16.73 24.03 6.68
N GLU A 195 -16.87 25.34 6.47
CA GLU A 195 -16.13 26.38 7.18
C GLU A 195 -16.50 26.50 8.65
N ALA A 196 -17.64 25.94 9.06
CA ALA A 196 -18.04 25.85 10.46
C ALA A 196 -17.22 24.83 11.25
N ASN A 197 -16.50 23.93 10.57
CA ASN A 197 -15.66 22.94 11.22
C ASN A 197 -14.39 23.57 11.82
N ARG A 198 -13.87 22.93 12.87
CA ARG A 198 -12.66 23.40 13.57
C ARG A 198 -11.46 23.39 12.61
N ARG A 199 -10.72 24.50 12.57
CA ARG A 199 -9.44 24.59 11.84
C ARG A 199 -8.27 24.07 12.68
N GLN A 200 -7.32 23.39 12.03
CA GLN A 200 -6.09 22.91 12.65
C GLN A 200 -5.00 22.67 11.60
N LYS A 201 -3.73 22.57 12.04
CA LYS A 201 -2.61 22.21 11.17
C LYS A 201 -2.33 20.70 11.23
N VAL A 202 -2.13 20.08 10.07
CA VAL A 202 -1.71 18.68 9.92
C VAL A 202 -0.54 18.63 8.97
N GLY A 203 0.62 18.11 9.41
CA GLY A 203 1.82 18.10 8.58
C GLY A 203 2.22 19.49 8.06
N GLY A 204 1.86 20.56 8.79
CA GLY A 204 2.06 21.95 8.37
C GLY A 204 0.96 22.54 7.46
N VAL A 205 0.04 21.72 6.96
CA VAL A 205 -1.07 22.14 6.08
C VAL A 205 -2.28 22.55 6.92
N ASP A 206 -2.91 23.68 6.57
CA ASP A 206 -4.17 24.09 7.21
C ASP A 206 -5.29 23.14 6.78
N ALA A 207 -6.08 22.68 7.75
CA ALA A 207 -7.14 21.69 7.55
C ALA A 207 -8.39 22.02 8.36
N LEU A 208 -9.53 21.56 7.87
CA LEU A 208 -10.81 21.48 8.57
C LEU A 208 -10.93 20.08 9.20
N ALA A 209 -11.30 20.04 10.47
CA ALA A 209 -11.57 18.81 11.22
C ALA A 209 -13.00 18.37 10.98
N ILE A 210 -13.21 17.27 10.26
CA ILE A 210 -14.55 16.69 10.10
C ILE A 210 -14.63 15.45 10.97
N ASP A 211 -15.48 15.51 11.99
CA ASP A 211 -15.70 14.40 12.89
C ASP A 211 -16.57 13.34 12.20
N LEU A 212 -16.00 12.14 12.09
CA LEU A 212 -16.61 10.92 11.61
C LEU A 212 -16.92 10.02 12.81
N SER A 213 -17.69 8.97 12.60
CA SER A 213 -17.93 7.98 13.67
C SER A 213 -16.69 7.20 14.10
N ALA A 214 -15.75 6.98 13.17
CA ALA A 214 -14.52 6.23 13.44
C ALA A 214 -13.40 7.12 14.03
N GLY A 215 -13.54 8.44 13.94
CA GLY A 215 -12.55 9.42 14.38
C GLY A 215 -12.70 10.75 13.65
N THR A 216 -11.60 11.37 13.21
CA THR A 216 -11.62 12.68 12.54
C THR A 216 -10.86 12.57 11.21
N GLU A 217 -11.47 13.00 10.11
CA GLU A 217 -10.73 13.29 8.88
C GLU A 217 -10.33 14.77 8.83
N PHE A 218 -9.25 15.06 8.12
CA PHE A 218 -8.70 16.40 8.01
C PHE A 218 -8.62 16.76 6.54
N VAL A 219 -9.36 17.78 6.12
CA VAL A 219 -9.45 18.19 4.71
C VAL A 219 -8.96 19.61 4.48
N THR A 220 -8.43 19.94 3.31
CA THR A 220 -8.05 21.33 3.01
C THR A 220 -9.26 22.27 3.04
N PRO A 221 -9.14 23.52 3.53
CA PRO A 221 -10.27 24.45 3.63
C PRO A 221 -10.90 24.83 2.30
N THR A 222 -10.14 24.76 1.20
CA THR A 222 -10.59 25.10 -0.14
C THR A 222 -10.86 23.85 -0.95
N ALA A 223 -11.83 23.94 -1.87
CA ALA A 223 -12.03 22.95 -2.91
C ALA A 223 -10.69 22.61 -3.61
N PRO A 224 -10.43 21.34 -3.93
CA PRO A 224 -11.35 20.20 -3.86
C PRO A 224 -11.43 19.51 -2.47
N HIS A 225 -11.00 20.14 -1.37
CA HIS A 225 -11.06 19.59 -0.01
C HIS A 225 -10.31 18.26 0.16
N ARG A 226 -9.02 18.26 -0.23
CA ARG A 226 -8.16 17.08 -0.19
C ARG A 226 -7.99 16.59 1.24
N VAL A 227 -8.06 15.27 1.46
CA VAL A 227 -7.70 14.67 2.75
C VAL A 227 -6.18 14.84 2.96
N VAL A 228 -5.80 15.48 4.06
CA VAL A 228 -4.40 15.75 4.45
C VAL A 228 -4.02 15.02 5.74
N GLY A 229 -4.96 14.32 6.37
CA GLY A 229 -4.68 13.46 7.51
C GLY A 229 -5.92 12.80 8.09
N ALA A 230 -5.70 11.95 9.07
CA ALA A 230 -6.72 11.23 9.80
C ALA A 230 -6.30 10.96 11.24
N LYS A 231 -7.26 10.98 12.16
CA LYS A 231 -7.10 10.51 13.53
C LYS A 231 -8.17 9.48 13.85
N LEU A 232 -7.79 8.25 14.17
CA LEU A 232 -8.72 7.17 14.54
C LEU A 232 -8.32 6.62 15.91
N ALA A 233 -9.30 6.48 16.81
CA ALA A 233 -9.05 5.90 18.13
C ALA A 233 -8.64 4.42 18.03
N SER A 234 -9.21 3.71 17.05
CA SER A 234 -8.87 2.33 16.73
C SER A 234 -9.18 2.00 15.28
N VAL A 235 -8.39 1.11 14.69
CA VAL A 235 -8.63 0.48 13.40
C VAL A 235 -8.61 -1.04 13.56
N GLY A 236 -9.35 -1.76 12.72
CA GLY A 236 -9.44 -3.22 12.76
C GLY A 236 -10.22 -3.76 13.98
N GLN A 237 -10.85 -4.94 13.81
CA GLN A 237 -11.61 -5.59 14.89
C GLN A 237 -10.76 -6.62 15.65
N ALA A 238 -9.80 -7.25 14.98
CA ALA A 238 -8.90 -8.26 15.56
C ALA A 238 -7.66 -8.49 14.68
N GLY A 239 -6.62 -9.09 15.26
CA GLY A 239 -5.46 -9.57 14.53
C GLY A 239 -4.44 -8.48 14.15
N PRO A 240 -3.56 -8.76 13.18
CA PRO A 240 -2.45 -7.87 12.82
C PRO A 240 -2.89 -6.64 12.02
N SER A 241 -4.17 -6.48 11.71
CA SER A 241 -4.71 -5.23 11.14
C SER A 241 -5.30 -4.31 12.22
N ALA A 242 -5.30 -4.73 13.48
CA ALA A 242 -5.85 -3.95 14.57
C ALA A 242 -4.78 -3.04 15.21
N ALA A 243 -5.10 -1.75 15.34
CA ALA A 243 -4.24 -0.75 15.96
C ALA A 243 -5.07 0.31 16.68
N ARG A 244 -4.42 1.13 17.49
CA ARG A 244 -5.00 2.22 18.27
C ARG A 244 -4.24 3.51 18.00
N ASP A 245 -4.85 4.64 18.41
CA ASP A 245 -4.21 5.96 18.42
C ASP A 245 -3.57 6.34 17.08
N LEU A 246 -4.26 6.01 15.98
CA LEU A 246 -3.78 6.30 14.65
C LEU A 246 -3.84 7.82 14.42
N ASP A 247 -2.71 8.45 14.14
CA ASP A 247 -2.57 9.87 13.84
C ASP A 247 -1.63 10.03 12.64
N LEU A 248 -2.22 10.25 11.46
CA LEU A 248 -1.53 10.27 10.19
C LEU A 248 -1.71 11.60 9.46
N ALA A 249 -0.67 12.00 8.73
CA ALA A 249 -0.68 13.04 7.73
C ALA A 249 -0.43 12.43 6.35
N PHE A 250 -1.12 12.97 5.35
CA PHE A 250 -1.08 12.50 3.96
C PHE A 250 -0.65 13.62 3.02
N THR A 251 0.13 13.25 2.01
CA THR A 251 0.38 14.07 0.83
C THR A 251 0.10 13.22 -0.40
N ASP A 252 -0.67 13.75 -1.36
CA ASP A 252 -0.87 13.06 -2.64
C ASP A 252 0.48 12.91 -3.36
N ALA A 253 0.83 11.67 -3.67
CA ALA A 253 2.06 11.31 -4.37
C ALA A 253 1.76 10.69 -5.74
N THR A 254 0.53 10.80 -6.23
CA THR A 254 0.10 10.16 -7.48
C THR A 254 0.97 10.57 -8.67
N ALA A 255 1.32 11.84 -8.81
CA ALA A 255 2.22 12.30 -9.87
C ALA A 255 3.63 11.66 -9.80
N ALA A 256 4.06 11.23 -8.61
CA ALA A 256 5.33 10.54 -8.38
C ALA A 256 5.23 9.00 -8.46
N LEU A 257 4.07 8.45 -8.80
CA LEU A 257 3.83 7.00 -8.87
C LEU A 257 4.83 6.26 -9.78
N PRO A 258 5.19 6.75 -11.00
CA PRO A 258 6.19 6.06 -11.82
C PRO A 258 7.58 6.01 -11.17
N SER A 259 7.99 7.07 -10.46
CA SER A 259 9.25 7.05 -9.70
C SER A 259 9.17 6.12 -8.49
N LEU A 260 8.04 6.05 -7.79
CA LEU A 260 7.85 5.12 -6.69
C LEU A 260 8.06 3.67 -7.14
N TYR A 261 7.46 3.25 -8.25
CA TYR A 261 7.66 1.88 -8.75
C TYR A 261 9.11 1.62 -9.20
N ARG A 262 9.78 2.60 -9.81
CA ARG A 262 11.22 2.47 -10.14
C ARG A 262 12.09 2.32 -8.88
N ASP A 263 11.79 3.09 -7.83
CA ASP A 263 12.51 3.02 -6.57
C ASP A 263 12.28 1.66 -5.87
N VAL A 264 11.04 1.16 -5.87
CA VAL A 264 10.71 -0.18 -5.34
C VAL A 264 11.41 -1.27 -6.16
N ASP A 265 11.36 -1.23 -7.50
CA ASP A 265 12.07 -2.22 -8.35
C ASP A 265 13.58 -2.19 -8.13
N GLY A 266 14.16 -0.99 -8.04
CA GLY A 266 15.58 -0.79 -7.74
C GLY A 266 15.96 -1.36 -6.38
N GLN A 267 15.15 -1.11 -5.35
CA GLN A 267 15.37 -1.68 -4.01
C GLN A 267 15.20 -3.21 -4.02
N ALA A 268 14.18 -3.72 -4.72
CA ALA A 268 13.93 -5.15 -4.86
C ALA A 268 15.06 -5.89 -5.57
N ALA A 269 15.76 -5.23 -6.51
CA ALA A 269 16.96 -5.78 -7.14
C ALA A 269 18.09 -6.10 -6.15
N THR A 270 18.12 -5.42 -5.00
CA THR A 270 19.12 -5.66 -3.95
C THR A 270 18.71 -6.78 -2.97
N LEU A 271 17.47 -7.28 -3.05
CA LEU A 271 16.93 -8.35 -2.20
C LEU A 271 17.28 -9.74 -2.73
N ALA A 272 18.54 -10.01 -3.06
CA ALA A 272 18.94 -11.29 -3.66
C ALA A 272 18.81 -12.49 -2.70
N ALA A 273 19.03 -12.24 -1.40
CA ALA A 273 19.03 -13.25 -0.34
C ALA A 273 18.55 -12.63 0.99
N PRO A 274 17.27 -12.21 1.09
CA PRO A 274 16.73 -11.72 2.34
C PRO A 274 16.71 -12.85 3.38
N VAL A 275 16.97 -12.53 4.64
CA VAL A 275 16.91 -13.50 5.74
C VAL A 275 15.45 -13.87 6.01
N ASP A 276 15.19 -15.15 6.29
CA ASP A 276 13.93 -15.66 6.82
C ASP A 276 14.08 -15.94 8.32
N LEU A 277 13.39 -15.18 9.16
CA LEU A 277 13.43 -15.33 10.62
C LEU A 277 12.53 -16.45 11.16
N ILE A 278 11.56 -16.91 10.36
CA ILE A 278 10.55 -17.88 10.82
C ILE A 278 11.04 -19.30 10.58
N THR A 279 11.71 -19.53 9.45
CA THR A 279 12.18 -20.86 9.08
C THR A 279 13.39 -21.26 9.93
N PRO A 280 13.27 -22.30 10.79
CA PRO A 280 14.36 -22.72 11.64
C PRO A 280 15.42 -23.50 10.84
N VAL A 281 16.69 -23.23 11.15
CA VAL A 281 17.83 -24.09 10.84
C VAL A 281 18.43 -24.50 12.17
N GLU A 282 18.64 -25.80 12.35
CA GLU A 282 19.26 -26.33 13.55
C GLU A 282 20.78 -26.31 13.38
N GLU A 283 21.44 -25.65 14.32
CA GLU A 283 22.88 -25.52 14.39
C GLU A 283 23.49 -26.75 15.10
N GLY A 284 24.40 -27.44 14.42
CA GLY A 284 25.07 -28.64 14.89
C GLY A 284 26.48 -28.37 15.43
N SER A 285 27.39 -29.34 15.24
CA SER A 285 28.79 -29.19 15.67
C SER A 285 29.54 -28.20 14.75
N HIS A 286 30.64 -27.63 15.24
CA HIS A 286 31.53 -26.82 14.41
C HIS A 286 32.99 -27.23 14.64
N ARG A 287 33.82 -27.02 13.62
CA ARG A 287 35.27 -27.30 13.68
C ARG A 287 36.05 -26.30 12.85
N PHE A 288 37.30 -26.06 13.23
CA PHE A 288 38.24 -25.29 12.42
C PHE A 288 38.95 -26.20 11.42
N ALA A 289 39.17 -25.70 10.21
CA ALA A 289 39.86 -26.40 9.14
C ALA A 289 40.74 -25.44 8.34
N GLU A 290 41.78 -25.98 7.70
CA GLU A 290 42.63 -25.24 6.75
C GLU A 290 43.21 -23.93 7.32
N CYS A 291 43.54 -23.94 8.62
CA CYS A 291 44.07 -22.76 9.32
C CYS A 291 45.59 -22.64 9.10
N GLY A 292 45.94 -21.82 8.12
CA GLY A 292 47.29 -21.46 7.75
C GLY A 292 47.45 -19.95 7.59
N GLN A 293 48.63 -19.53 7.13
CA GLN A 293 48.94 -18.11 6.96
C GLN A 293 47.96 -17.38 6.03
N ALA A 294 47.53 -18.03 4.95
CA ALA A 294 46.66 -17.40 3.95
C ALA A 294 45.18 -17.35 4.38
N SER A 295 44.73 -18.31 5.20
CA SER A 295 43.32 -18.45 5.53
C SER A 295 43.07 -19.34 6.73
N CYS A 296 41.86 -19.31 7.27
CA CYS A 296 41.33 -20.31 8.19
C CYS A 296 39.83 -20.43 7.96
N ALA A 297 39.28 -21.62 8.12
CA ALA A 297 37.88 -21.88 7.89
C ALA A 297 37.20 -22.40 9.16
N VAL A 298 35.96 -21.97 9.36
CA VAL A 298 35.03 -22.63 10.29
C VAL A 298 34.04 -23.44 9.46
N ILE A 299 33.96 -24.73 9.76
CA ILE A 299 32.99 -25.65 9.17
C ILE A 299 31.89 -25.87 10.21
N VAL A 300 30.65 -25.59 9.83
CA VAL A 300 29.47 -25.68 10.68
C VAL A 300 28.55 -26.76 10.11
N ASP A 301 28.16 -27.73 10.93
CA ASP A 301 27.15 -28.71 10.58
C ASP A 301 25.76 -28.12 10.84
N LEU A 302 24.85 -28.28 9.89
CA LEU A 302 23.52 -27.68 9.91
C LEU A 302 22.48 -28.73 9.54
N THR A 303 21.30 -28.65 10.14
CA THR A 303 20.13 -29.44 9.74
C THR A 303 18.98 -28.51 9.38
N ASN A 304 18.35 -28.74 8.23
CA ASN A 304 17.12 -28.03 7.90
C ASN A 304 15.94 -28.61 8.70
N GLY A 305 15.52 -27.92 9.77
CA GLY A 305 14.38 -28.31 10.60
C GLY A 305 13.01 -27.95 9.99
N ALA A 306 12.98 -27.28 8.84
CA ALA A 306 11.76 -26.85 8.18
C ALA A 306 11.11 -27.98 7.36
N LYS A 307 9.86 -27.75 6.95
CA LYS A 307 9.11 -28.66 6.06
C LYS A 307 9.31 -28.37 4.58
N VAL A 308 10.14 -27.38 4.26
CA VAL A 308 10.45 -26.93 2.89
C VAL A 308 11.96 -26.86 2.72
N ALA A 309 12.44 -27.00 1.48
CA ALA A 309 13.86 -26.82 1.21
C ALA A 309 14.23 -25.34 1.39
N VAL A 310 15.40 -25.06 1.98
CA VAL A 310 15.84 -23.68 2.24
C VAL A 310 17.31 -23.48 1.86
N ARG A 311 17.68 -22.25 1.54
CA ARG A 311 19.08 -21.83 1.49
C ARG A 311 19.49 -21.34 2.88
N VAL A 312 20.74 -21.56 3.26
CA VAL A 312 21.27 -21.10 4.54
C VAL A 312 22.46 -20.19 4.28
N SER A 313 22.53 -19.07 4.99
CA SER A 313 23.70 -18.20 5.07
C SER A 313 24.42 -18.45 6.38
N VAL A 314 25.71 -18.77 6.31
CA VAL A 314 26.59 -18.86 7.47
C VAL A 314 27.55 -17.69 7.44
N SER A 315 27.60 -16.94 8.54
CA SER A 315 28.54 -15.84 8.69
C SER A 315 29.32 -16.00 9.98
N ALA A 316 30.59 -15.58 9.97
CA ALA A 316 31.44 -15.64 11.15
C ALA A 316 32.33 -14.39 11.26
N ASP A 317 32.33 -13.79 12.44
CA ASP A 317 33.24 -12.73 12.85
C ASP A 317 34.41 -13.37 13.63
N TRP A 318 35.63 -13.11 13.17
CA TRP A 318 36.85 -13.73 13.71
C TRP A 318 37.58 -12.75 14.63
N ILE A 319 38.04 -13.26 15.76
CA ILE A 319 38.71 -12.47 16.81
C ILE A 319 39.97 -13.22 17.26
N GLY A 320 41.10 -12.52 17.32
CA GLY A 320 42.39 -13.04 17.81
C GLY A 320 43.05 -12.03 18.73
N ASP A 321 43.54 -12.47 19.89
CA ASP A 321 44.09 -11.60 20.93
C ASP A 321 43.18 -10.41 21.28
N GLY A 322 41.86 -10.64 21.26
CA GLY A 322 40.84 -9.62 21.52
C GLY A 322 40.65 -8.58 20.40
N LYS A 323 41.29 -8.75 19.24
CA LYS A 323 41.19 -7.85 18.09
C LYS A 323 40.42 -8.49 16.94
N PRO A 324 39.63 -7.72 16.17
CA PRO A 324 38.98 -8.24 14.97
C PRO A 324 40.00 -8.71 13.94
N LEU A 325 39.90 -9.97 13.53
CA LEU A 325 40.66 -10.55 12.42
C LEU A 325 39.91 -10.39 11.10
N GLY A 326 38.60 -10.20 11.11
CA GLY A 326 37.78 -9.99 9.91
C GLY A 326 36.52 -10.85 9.93
N ARG A 327 35.83 -10.94 8.79
CA ARG A 327 34.55 -11.64 8.65
C ARG A 327 34.53 -12.52 7.41
N CYS A 328 33.80 -13.62 7.47
CA CYS A 328 33.41 -14.41 6.30
C CYS A 328 31.88 -14.55 6.22
N ASP A 329 31.35 -14.74 5.01
CA ASP A 329 29.96 -15.09 4.73
C ASP A 329 29.94 -16.12 3.61
N THR A 330 29.12 -17.16 3.75
CA THR A 330 28.92 -18.19 2.74
C THR A 330 27.43 -18.53 2.65
N GLN A 331 27.00 -19.00 1.48
CA GLN A 331 25.64 -19.46 1.25
C GLN A 331 25.65 -20.89 0.74
N THR A 332 24.72 -21.69 1.22
CA THR A 332 24.53 -23.06 0.78
C THR A 332 23.63 -23.11 -0.46
N GLY A 333 23.62 -24.25 -1.16
CA GLY A 333 22.51 -24.60 -2.04
C GLY A 333 21.20 -24.80 -1.26
N LEU A 334 20.15 -25.24 -1.96
CA LEU A 334 18.92 -25.69 -1.32
C LEU A 334 19.21 -26.95 -0.49
N VAL A 335 18.84 -26.91 0.79
CA VAL A 335 18.93 -28.01 1.76
C VAL A 335 17.53 -28.58 1.93
N ALA A 336 17.32 -29.85 1.61
CA ALA A 336 16.02 -30.50 1.73
C ALA A 336 15.57 -30.61 3.20
N PRO A 337 14.25 -30.75 3.46
CA PRO A 337 13.73 -30.98 4.81
C PRO A 337 14.42 -32.15 5.53
N GLY A 338 14.96 -31.93 6.72
CA GLY A 338 15.68 -32.92 7.53
C GLY A 338 17.08 -33.28 7.01
N GLU A 339 17.53 -32.71 5.90
CA GLU A 339 18.88 -32.93 5.38
C GLU A 339 19.92 -32.26 6.28
N GLN A 340 21.01 -32.99 6.52
CA GLN A 340 22.19 -32.51 7.22
C GLN A 340 23.28 -32.14 6.22
N ILE A 341 23.85 -30.96 6.36
CA ILE A 341 24.94 -30.46 5.52
C ILE A 341 26.05 -29.85 6.38
N SER A 342 27.24 -29.69 5.81
CA SER A 342 28.30 -28.86 6.40
C SER A 342 28.53 -27.63 5.54
N ALA A 343 28.51 -26.44 6.13
CA ALA A 343 28.81 -25.17 5.47
C ALA A 343 30.18 -24.65 5.92
N THR A 344 30.99 -24.16 4.98
CA THR A 344 32.36 -23.71 5.24
C THR A 344 32.47 -22.20 5.04
N CYS A 345 32.88 -21.48 6.07
CA CYS A 345 33.09 -20.03 6.06
C CYS A 345 34.59 -19.75 6.27
N THR A 346 35.25 -19.20 5.25
CA THR A 346 36.72 -19.03 5.21
C THR A 346 37.09 -17.56 5.34
N ILE A 347 37.93 -17.23 6.31
CA ILE A 347 38.54 -15.90 6.43
C ILE A 347 39.86 -15.86 5.66
N THR A 348 40.08 -14.79 4.88
CA THR A 348 41.30 -14.57 4.08
C THR A 348 41.81 -13.13 4.22
N SER A 349 41.50 -12.48 5.34
CA SER A 349 41.79 -11.05 5.54
C SER A 349 43.28 -10.78 5.78
N PRO A 350 43.77 -9.57 5.49
CA PRO A 350 45.13 -9.15 5.87
C PRO A 350 45.38 -9.22 7.38
N GLN A 351 44.37 -8.93 8.20
CA GLN A 351 44.46 -8.99 9.66
C GLN A 351 44.64 -10.42 10.17
N TRP A 352 43.96 -11.40 9.56
CA TRP A 352 44.21 -12.82 9.82
C TRP A 352 45.67 -13.18 9.50
N THR A 353 46.16 -12.78 8.33
CA THR A 353 47.53 -13.08 7.88
C THR A 353 48.56 -12.51 8.86
N ALA A 354 48.39 -11.26 9.28
CA ALA A 354 49.27 -10.59 10.24
C ALA A 354 49.23 -11.25 11.62
N PHE A 355 48.03 -11.61 12.10
CA PHE A 355 47.85 -12.35 13.35
C PHE A 355 48.59 -13.70 13.29
N TYR A 356 48.41 -14.47 12.22
CA TYR A 356 49.05 -15.77 12.06
C TYR A 356 50.59 -15.65 12.05
N GLN A 357 51.13 -14.68 11.31
CA GLN A 357 52.57 -14.41 11.28
C GLN A 357 53.10 -14.03 12.67
N ASN A 358 52.40 -13.14 13.39
CA ASN A 358 52.77 -12.76 14.75
C ASN A 358 52.76 -13.97 15.69
N ALA A 359 51.69 -14.76 15.64
CA ALA A 359 51.52 -15.96 16.46
C ALA A 359 52.61 -17.01 16.22
N HIS A 360 53.17 -17.08 15.01
CA HIS A 360 54.29 -17.96 14.68
C HIS A 360 55.66 -17.37 15.05
N SER A 361 55.79 -16.04 15.07
CA SER A 361 57.05 -15.35 15.36
C SER A 361 57.31 -15.11 16.86
N VAL A 362 56.25 -14.99 17.66
CA VAL A 362 56.33 -14.66 19.09
C VAL A 362 55.97 -15.90 19.92
N PRO A 363 56.89 -16.42 20.77
CA PRO A 363 56.55 -17.50 21.68
C PRO A 363 55.40 -17.13 22.63
N GLY A 364 54.40 -18.00 22.77
CA GLY A 364 53.25 -17.77 23.66
C GLY A 364 51.96 -18.44 23.18
N GLN A 365 50.88 -18.25 23.93
CA GLN A 365 49.53 -18.60 23.49
C GLN A 365 48.92 -17.41 22.73
N HIS A 366 48.38 -17.68 21.54
CA HIS A 366 47.71 -16.70 20.69
C HIS A 366 46.28 -17.19 20.44
N PRO A 367 45.36 -17.01 21.40
CA PRO A 367 44.00 -17.52 21.26
C PRO A 367 43.25 -16.78 20.14
N TYR A 368 42.54 -17.54 19.33
CA TYR A 368 41.58 -17.03 18.37
C TYR A 368 40.24 -17.77 18.51
N ARG A 369 39.16 -17.12 18.08
CA ARG A 369 37.81 -17.69 18.01
C ARG A 369 37.06 -17.15 16.80
N ALA A 370 36.04 -17.89 16.39
CA ALA A 370 35.05 -17.44 15.41
C ALA A 370 33.68 -17.41 16.10
N GLU A 371 33.06 -16.23 16.13
CA GLU A 371 31.67 -16.06 16.54
C GLU A 371 30.83 -16.19 15.28
N TRP A 372 30.09 -17.29 15.14
CA TRP A 372 29.38 -17.62 13.92
C TRP A 372 27.87 -17.73 14.14
N SER A 373 27.13 -17.65 13.04
CA SER A 373 25.67 -17.77 13.02
C SER A 373 25.21 -18.37 11.70
N ALA A 374 24.12 -19.15 11.75
CA ALA A 374 23.44 -19.65 10.57
C ALA A 374 21.99 -19.14 10.52
N VAL A 375 21.57 -18.64 9.35
CA VAL A 375 20.19 -18.19 9.12
C VAL A 375 19.63 -18.70 7.81
N SER A 376 18.36 -19.06 7.83
CA SER A 376 17.59 -19.35 6.63
C SER A 376 17.50 -18.10 5.76
N LEU A 377 17.54 -18.29 4.44
CA LEU A 377 17.30 -17.25 3.45
C LEU A 377 15.95 -17.50 2.79
N ALA A 378 15.14 -16.45 2.69
CA ALA A 378 13.94 -16.44 1.88
C ALA A 378 14.30 -16.35 0.40
N ASP A 379 13.35 -16.73 -0.46
CA ASP A 379 13.50 -16.50 -1.88
C ASP A 379 13.48 -15.00 -2.21
N PRO A 380 14.32 -14.56 -3.16
CA PRO A 380 14.23 -13.20 -3.66
C PRO A 380 12.82 -12.97 -4.23
N PRO A 381 12.24 -11.78 -4.03
CA PRO A 381 10.88 -11.51 -4.48
C PRO A 381 10.77 -11.57 -6.01
N ASP A 382 9.60 -11.94 -6.52
CA ASP A 382 9.28 -11.77 -7.94
C ASP A 382 9.12 -10.28 -8.27
N ARG A 383 10.03 -9.79 -9.11
CA ARG A 383 10.10 -8.39 -9.53
C ARG A 383 9.32 -8.10 -10.82
N LYS A 384 8.81 -9.11 -11.52
CA LYS A 384 8.20 -8.92 -12.84
C LYS A 384 7.04 -7.93 -12.82
N ALA A 385 6.16 -8.05 -11.81
CA ALA A 385 5.01 -7.16 -11.67
C ALA A 385 5.44 -5.71 -11.42
N VAL A 386 6.30 -5.46 -10.43
CA VAL A 386 6.74 -4.08 -10.11
C VAL A 386 7.56 -3.45 -11.24
N HIS A 387 8.36 -4.25 -11.95
CA HIS A 387 9.09 -3.76 -13.13
C HIS A 387 8.13 -3.38 -14.27
N ALA A 388 7.07 -4.17 -14.50
CA ALA A 388 6.02 -3.81 -15.45
C ALA A 388 5.29 -2.53 -15.02
N HIS A 389 4.98 -2.39 -13.72
CA HIS A 389 4.37 -1.17 -13.17
C HIS A 389 5.25 0.07 -13.37
N ALA A 390 6.57 -0.06 -13.18
CA ALA A 390 7.55 1.02 -13.34
C ALA A 390 7.68 1.54 -14.79
N THR A 391 7.28 0.72 -15.77
CA THR A 391 7.35 1.02 -17.20
C THR A 391 5.98 1.24 -17.84
N ALA A 392 4.92 1.20 -17.04
CA ALA A 392 3.55 1.39 -17.50
C ALA A 392 3.36 2.76 -18.17
N LYS A 393 2.62 2.77 -19.27
CA LYS A 393 2.27 3.97 -20.04
C LYS A 393 0.77 4.02 -20.24
N ALA A 394 0.26 5.23 -20.50
CA ALA A 394 -1.11 5.40 -20.96
C ALA A 394 -1.37 4.55 -22.23
N PRO A 395 -2.56 3.95 -22.37
CA PRO A 395 -2.88 3.17 -23.56
C PRO A 395 -2.93 4.10 -24.78
N ALA A 396 -2.31 3.68 -25.89
CA ALA A 396 -2.27 4.47 -27.12
C ALA A 396 -3.66 4.68 -27.77
N LYS A 397 -4.63 3.83 -27.43
CA LYS A 397 -6.02 3.92 -27.88
C LYS A 397 -6.95 3.62 -26.70
N PRO A 398 -8.11 4.28 -26.61
CA PRO A 398 -9.10 3.95 -25.59
C PRO A 398 -9.51 2.49 -25.64
N ALA A 399 -9.35 1.79 -24.52
CA ALA A 399 -9.86 0.43 -24.35
C ALA A 399 -11.28 0.46 -23.77
N LYS A 400 -12.07 -0.57 -24.13
CA LYS A 400 -13.46 -0.71 -23.66
C LYS A 400 -13.60 -1.62 -22.43
N ASN A 401 -12.66 -2.54 -22.26
CA ASN A 401 -12.64 -3.56 -21.20
C ASN A 401 -11.31 -3.51 -20.45
N GLY A 402 -11.34 -3.69 -19.14
CA GLY A 402 -10.15 -3.73 -18.30
C GLY A 402 -10.54 -3.81 -16.82
N ALA A 403 -9.59 -4.18 -15.96
CA ALA A 403 -9.79 -4.25 -14.52
C ALA A 403 -10.00 -2.87 -13.89
N TYR A 404 -9.48 -1.82 -14.51
CA TYR A 404 -9.59 -0.42 -14.06
C TYR A 404 -10.25 0.45 -15.13
N VAL A 405 -11.01 1.44 -14.67
CA VAL A 405 -11.71 2.43 -15.49
C VAL A 405 -11.14 3.81 -15.18
N VAL A 406 -10.80 4.52 -16.25
CA VAL A 406 -10.55 5.97 -16.21
C VAL A 406 -11.82 6.64 -16.68
N TYR A 407 -12.39 7.49 -15.85
CA TYR A 407 -13.60 8.24 -16.18
C TYR A 407 -13.37 9.74 -16.01
N ALA A 408 -14.27 10.50 -16.62
CA ALA A 408 -14.30 11.95 -16.57
C ALA A 408 -15.65 12.42 -16.05
N ILE A 409 -15.64 13.51 -15.29
CA ILE A 409 -16.82 14.26 -14.89
C ILE A 409 -16.65 15.68 -15.43
N ASP A 410 -17.66 16.15 -16.16
CA ASP A 410 -17.65 17.45 -16.79
C ASP A 410 -19.00 18.17 -16.61
N HIS A 411 -19.05 19.43 -17.01
CA HIS A 411 -20.30 20.20 -17.06
C HIS A 411 -20.36 21.11 -18.30
N ALA A 412 -21.55 21.58 -18.64
CA ALA A 412 -21.73 22.55 -19.72
C ALA A 412 -20.96 23.86 -19.45
N LYS A 413 -20.45 24.53 -20.49
CA LYS A 413 -19.83 25.87 -20.42
C LYS A 413 -20.67 26.98 -21.07
N GLY A 414 -21.85 26.61 -21.59
CA GLY A 414 -22.65 27.42 -22.51
C GLY A 414 -22.46 26.91 -23.95
N GLY A 415 -23.54 26.83 -24.72
CA GLY A 415 -23.53 26.17 -26.04
C GLY A 415 -23.19 24.67 -25.93
N HIS A 416 -22.47 24.13 -26.92
CA HIS A 416 -22.01 22.73 -26.96
C HIS A 416 -20.67 22.48 -26.24
N ALA A 417 -20.06 23.51 -25.65
CA ALA A 417 -18.78 23.36 -24.97
C ALA A 417 -18.96 22.71 -23.59
N ARG A 418 -18.05 21.78 -23.26
CA ARG A 418 -17.95 21.13 -21.94
C ARG A 418 -16.66 21.57 -21.27
N ASP A 419 -16.69 21.75 -19.96
CA ASP A 419 -15.52 22.04 -19.14
C ASP A 419 -15.29 20.86 -18.19
N MET A 420 -14.04 20.47 -18.00
CA MET A 420 -13.72 19.30 -17.20
C MET A 420 -13.71 19.67 -15.71
N TRP A 421 -14.43 18.88 -14.91
CA TRP A 421 -14.41 19.01 -13.46
C TRP A 421 -13.39 18.06 -12.83
N LYS A 422 -13.31 16.79 -13.27
CA LYS A 422 -12.39 15.79 -12.71
C LYS A 422 -12.12 14.62 -13.66
N TYR A 423 -10.92 14.04 -13.56
CA TYR A 423 -10.61 12.69 -14.04
C TYR A 423 -10.36 11.76 -12.85
N GLY A 424 -10.98 10.59 -12.83
CA GLY A 424 -10.83 9.59 -11.76
C GLY A 424 -10.40 8.22 -12.27
N VAL A 425 -9.85 7.40 -11.36
CA VAL A 425 -9.40 6.02 -11.63
C VAL A 425 -9.98 5.10 -10.56
N VAL A 426 -10.62 4.01 -10.99
CA VAL A 426 -11.30 3.09 -10.07
C VAL A 426 -11.34 1.68 -10.65
N ALA A 427 -11.49 0.66 -9.80
CA ALA A 427 -11.75 -0.71 -10.24
C ALA A 427 -13.09 -0.80 -11.01
N SER A 428 -13.09 -1.55 -12.12
CA SER A 428 -14.18 -1.58 -13.10
C SER A 428 -15.55 -2.01 -12.58
N GLY A 429 -15.62 -2.78 -11.48
CA GLY A 429 -16.88 -3.29 -10.95
C GLY A 429 -17.85 -2.21 -10.44
N TYR A 430 -17.33 -1.05 -10.01
CA TYR A 430 -18.11 -0.06 -9.24
C TYR A 430 -17.97 1.37 -9.76
N TRP A 431 -17.35 1.55 -10.93
CA TRP A 431 -16.95 2.88 -11.39
C TRP A 431 -18.12 3.85 -11.60
N ARG A 432 -19.28 3.35 -12.01
CA ARG A 432 -20.47 4.19 -12.24
C ARG A 432 -21.04 4.72 -10.96
N ASP A 433 -21.13 3.88 -9.93
CA ASP A 433 -21.65 4.28 -8.63
C ASP A 433 -20.70 5.31 -8.00
N GLN A 434 -19.40 5.05 -8.07
CA GLN A 434 -18.38 5.98 -7.59
C GLN A 434 -18.38 7.31 -8.37
N ALA A 435 -18.56 7.29 -9.69
CA ALA A 435 -18.66 8.52 -10.47
C ALA A 435 -19.98 9.27 -10.20
N ALA A 436 -21.09 8.55 -9.99
CA ALA A 436 -22.40 9.13 -9.69
C ALA A 436 -22.41 9.84 -8.33
N GLN A 437 -21.76 9.28 -7.31
CA GLN A 437 -21.64 9.88 -5.98
C GLN A 437 -20.97 11.26 -5.98
N GLN A 438 -20.19 11.57 -7.02
CA GLN A 438 -19.46 12.82 -7.14
C GLN A 438 -20.20 13.90 -7.94
N LEU A 439 -21.35 13.55 -8.56
CA LEU A 439 -22.13 14.51 -9.36
C LEU A 439 -22.70 15.64 -8.50
N ASP A 440 -23.11 15.37 -7.28
CA ASP A 440 -23.65 16.38 -6.37
C ASP A 440 -22.57 17.40 -5.98
N ALA A 441 -21.36 16.93 -5.64
CA ALA A 441 -20.22 17.79 -5.37
C ALA A 441 -19.85 18.66 -6.59
N CYS A 442 -19.88 18.08 -7.79
CA CYS A 442 -19.67 18.81 -9.03
C CYS A 442 -20.74 19.88 -9.27
N GLN A 443 -22.02 19.54 -9.07
CA GLN A 443 -23.14 20.47 -9.27
C GLN A 443 -23.08 21.64 -8.28
N SER A 444 -22.85 21.35 -6.99
CA SER A 444 -22.68 22.38 -5.96
C SER A 444 -21.46 23.28 -6.22
N ALA A 445 -20.35 22.73 -6.71
CA ALA A 445 -19.16 23.52 -6.99
C ALA A 445 -19.29 24.41 -8.24
N THR A 446 -20.11 24.02 -9.21
CA THR A 446 -20.10 24.63 -10.55
C THR A 446 -21.38 25.37 -10.91
N GLY A 447 -22.46 25.15 -10.15
CA GLY A 447 -23.77 25.72 -10.45
C GLY A 447 -24.44 25.10 -11.68
N ARG A 448 -23.95 23.95 -12.16
CA ARG A 448 -24.33 23.39 -13.47
C ARG A 448 -24.57 21.88 -13.39
N MET A 449 -25.40 21.37 -14.28
CA MET A 449 -25.58 19.93 -14.44
C MET A 449 -24.26 19.29 -14.85
N CYS A 450 -23.81 18.35 -14.02
CA CYS A 450 -22.65 17.53 -14.30
C CYS A 450 -23.03 16.17 -14.85
N ALA A 451 -22.15 15.57 -15.65
CA ALA A 451 -22.30 14.22 -16.13
C ALA A 451 -20.95 13.51 -16.13
N PHE A 452 -20.98 12.19 -15.96
CA PHE A 452 -19.79 11.35 -16.04
C PHE A 452 -19.79 10.50 -17.31
N HIS A 453 -18.61 10.14 -17.79
CA HIS A 453 -18.44 9.18 -18.87
C HIS A 453 -17.13 8.42 -18.73
N GLN A 454 -17.11 7.18 -19.22
CA GLN A 454 -15.89 6.38 -19.32
C GLN A 454 -15.00 6.97 -20.42
N VAL A 455 -13.72 7.20 -20.10
CA VAL A 455 -12.72 7.68 -21.05
C VAL A 455 -11.96 6.50 -21.66
N THR A 456 -11.44 5.61 -20.82
CA THR A 456 -10.73 4.37 -21.22
C THR A 456 -10.75 3.36 -20.09
N THR A 457 -10.31 2.13 -20.37
CA THR A 457 -9.99 1.11 -19.37
C THR A 457 -8.51 0.72 -19.43
N ALA A 458 -8.04 0.03 -18.40
CA ALA A 458 -6.72 -0.60 -18.33
C ALA A 458 -6.79 -1.94 -17.59
N ASN A 459 -5.83 -2.84 -17.85
CA ASN A 459 -5.77 -4.14 -17.17
C ASN A 459 -5.11 -4.06 -15.79
N ASP A 460 -4.37 -2.99 -15.51
CA ASP A 460 -3.65 -2.75 -14.28
C ASP A 460 -3.78 -1.27 -13.86
N ALA A 461 -3.60 -1.01 -12.56
CA ALA A 461 -3.73 0.33 -12.00
C ALA A 461 -2.67 1.31 -12.53
N PRO A 462 -1.38 0.95 -12.64
CA PRO A 462 -0.34 1.85 -13.16
C PRO A 462 -0.66 2.41 -14.56
N THR A 463 -1.13 1.59 -15.49
CA THR A 463 -1.56 2.06 -16.82
C THR A 463 -2.79 2.97 -16.76
N ALA A 464 -3.75 2.70 -15.86
CA ALA A 464 -4.90 3.59 -15.65
C ALA A 464 -4.47 4.97 -15.10
N TYR A 465 -3.59 5.00 -14.11
CA TYR A 465 -3.05 6.22 -13.54
C TYR A 465 -2.19 7.00 -14.54
N ALA A 466 -1.38 6.32 -15.36
CA ALA A 466 -0.65 6.97 -16.45
C ALA A 466 -1.60 7.64 -17.45
N ALA A 467 -2.75 7.02 -17.77
CA ALA A 467 -3.77 7.62 -18.63
C ALA A 467 -4.46 8.83 -17.97
N GLN A 468 -4.82 8.74 -16.69
CA GLN A 468 -5.37 9.87 -15.94
C GLN A 468 -4.41 11.07 -15.90
N GLN A 469 -3.12 10.82 -15.62
CA GLN A 469 -2.10 11.86 -15.60
C GLN A 469 -1.93 12.54 -16.96
N GLN A 470 -1.97 11.77 -18.05
CA GLN A 470 -1.94 12.33 -19.40
C GLN A 470 -3.15 13.26 -19.64
N LEU A 471 -4.35 12.84 -19.28
CA LEU A 471 -5.57 13.64 -19.43
C LEU A 471 -5.52 14.94 -18.61
N ILE A 472 -5.00 14.87 -17.38
CA ILE A 472 -4.80 16.05 -16.52
C ILE A 472 -3.77 16.99 -17.14
N ALA A 473 -2.65 16.46 -17.64
CA ALA A 473 -1.60 17.25 -18.29
C ALA A 473 -2.12 17.95 -19.55
N ASP A 474 -2.88 17.25 -20.40
CA ASP A 474 -3.48 17.79 -21.61
C ASP A 474 -4.47 18.92 -21.29
N TYR A 475 -5.34 18.71 -20.29
CA TYR A 475 -6.27 19.74 -19.83
C TYR A 475 -5.52 20.97 -19.26
N ARG A 476 -4.48 20.78 -18.46
CA ARG A 476 -3.66 21.90 -17.94
C ARG A 476 -2.97 22.67 -19.06
N ALA A 477 -2.48 21.97 -20.08
CA ALA A 477 -1.83 22.61 -21.22
C ALA A 477 -2.80 23.54 -21.97
N SER A 478 -4.07 23.14 -22.14
CA SER A 478 -5.10 23.94 -22.81
C SER A 478 -5.75 25.00 -21.92
N ALA A 479 -6.13 24.64 -20.69
CA ALA A 479 -6.91 25.49 -19.79
C ALA A 479 -6.06 26.35 -18.84
N LYS A 480 -4.75 26.10 -18.75
CA LYS A 480 -3.79 26.77 -17.85
C LYS A 480 -4.15 26.66 -16.36
N ARG A 481 -4.92 25.64 -15.98
CA ARG A 481 -5.34 25.34 -14.60
C ARG A 481 -5.63 23.86 -14.41
N CYS A 482 -5.67 23.41 -13.15
CA CYS A 482 -6.23 22.10 -12.81
C CYS A 482 -7.76 22.07 -13.05
N PRO A 483 -8.37 20.91 -13.36
CA PRO A 483 -9.81 20.75 -13.25
C PRO A 483 -10.27 21.08 -11.82
N ALA A 484 -11.42 21.73 -11.67
CA ALA A 484 -11.83 22.33 -10.40
C ALA A 484 -12.05 21.30 -9.27
N GLY A 485 -12.47 20.08 -9.61
CA GLY A 485 -12.63 18.95 -8.69
C GLY A 485 -11.40 18.03 -8.62
N GLN A 486 -10.28 18.38 -9.26
CA GLN A 486 -9.12 17.50 -9.30
C GLN A 486 -8.28 17.63 -8.02
N ALA A 487 -8.53 16.73 -7.06
CA ALA A 487 -7.75 16.58 -5.83
C ALA A 487 -6.42 15.84 -6.03
N VAL A 488 -6.43 14.82 -6.90
CA VAL A 488 -5.35 13.87 -7.12
C VAL A 488 -4.51 14.27 -8.33
N ALA A 489 -3.18 14.12 -8.25
CA ALA A 489 -2.21 14.34 -9.33
C ALA A 489 -2.19 15.78 -9.90
N CYS A 490 -2.75 16.75 -9.19
CA CYS A 490 -2.79 18.15 -9.62
C CYS A 490 -2.50 19.10 -8.46
N ASP A 491 -1.28 19.65 -8.43
CA ASP A 491 -0.94 20.72 -7.50
C ASP A 491 -1.59 22.03 -7.96
N GLN A 492 -2.46 22.59 -7.11
CA GLN A 492 -3.17 23.86 -7.31
C GLN A 492 -2.25 25.11 -7.13
N LYS A 493 -0.95 25.00 -7.44
CA LYS A 493 0.01 26.10 -7.26
C LYS A 493 -0.34 27.34 -8.06
#